data_AF-A0A7Y0L4X4-F1
#
_entry.id   AF-A0A7Y0L4X4-F1
#
_cell.length_a   1.000
_cell.length_b   1.000
_cell.length_c   1.000
_cell.angle_alpha   90.00
_cell.angle_beta   90.00
_cell.angle_gamma   90.00
#
_symmetry.space_group_name_H-M   'P 1'
#
loop_
_entity.id
_entity.type
_entity.pdbx_description
1 polymer ?
#
loop_
_entity_poly.entity_id
_entity_poly.type
_entity_poly.pdbx_seq_one_letter_code
_entity_poly.pdbx_strand_id
1 'polypeptide(L)'
;MIPEYKQDASHRLRAAIGHLKAVSAMVDDERYCVDIMKQLAAVQASLEGVQQVLLKNHLSTCVTDAILAGSGESLITELVSALRYSKGIPSMEPAGRAGTTPHPHCGSGETVPGTVEGGTA
;
A
#
# COMPACT_ATOMS: atom_id res chain seq x y z
N MET A 1 -24.45 -5.74 -5.41
CA MET A 1 -23.35 -5.39 -6.32
C MET A 1 -23.90 -5.39 -7.74
N ILE A 2 -23.64 -4.33 -8.50
CA ILE A 2 -24.09 -4.18 -9.88
C ILE A 2 -23.39 -5.25 -10.75
N PRO A 3 -24.12 -5.93 -11.67
CA PRO A 3 -23.56 -7.05 -12.44
C PRO A 3 -22.26 -6.74 -13.19
N GLU A 4 -22.18 -5.54 -13.78
CA GLU A 4 -20.99 -5.07 -14.51
C GLU A 4 -19.75 -5.01 -13.62
N TYR A 5 -19.83 -4.36 -12.46
CA TYR A 5 -18.72 -4.29 -11.50
C TYR A 5 -18.34 -5.66 -10.94
N LYS A 6 -19.33 -6.55 -10.72
CA LYS A 6 -19.06 -7.93 -10.29
C LYS A 6 -18.23 -8.68 -11.34
N GLN A 7 -18.59 -8.56 -12.61
CA GLN A 7 -17.88 -9.23 -13.69
C GLN A 7 -16.46 -8.67 -13.86
N ASP A 8 -16.29 -7.35 -13.86
CA ASP A 8 -14.98 -6.71 -13.99
C ASP A 8 -14.05 -7.07 -12.81
N ALA A 9 -14.55 -6.95 -11.57
CA ALA A 9 -13.78 -7.34 -10.38
C ALA A 9 -13.37 -8.82 -10.44
N SER A 10 -14.29 -9.71 -10.85
CA SER A 10 -14.02 -11.14 -10.99
C SER A 10 -12.97 -11.43 -12.07
N HIS A 11 -13.03 -10.74 -13.21
CA HIS A 11 -12.05 -10.89 -14.29
C HIS A 11 -10.65 -10.45 -13.84
N ARG A 12 -10.54 -9.27 -13.21
CA ARG A 12 -9.26 -8.74 -12.69
C ARG A 12 -8.68 -9.62 -11.59
N LEU A 13 -9.51 -10.15 -10.69
CA LEU A 13 -9.06 -11.11 -9.67
C LEU A 13 -8.47 -12.38 -10.28
N ARG A 14 -9.09 -12.95 -11.32
CA ARG A 14 -8.54 -14.13 -12.01
C ARG A 14 -7.18 -13.83 -12.63
N ALA A 15 -7.01 -12.67 -13.24
CA ALA A 15 -5.72 -12.24 -13.77
C ALA A 15 -4.66 -12.09 -12.66
N ALA A 16 -5.00 -11.43 -11.55
CA ALA A 16 -4.11 -11.27 -10.41
C ALA A 16 -3.70 -12.62 -9.79
N ILE A 17 -4.61 -13.59 -9.70
CA ILE A 17 -4.29 -14.96 -9.28
C ILE A 17 -3.29 -15.62 -10.22
N GLY A 18 -3.45 -15.45 -11.54
CA GLY A 18 -2.49 -15.95 -12.53
C GLY A 18 -1.10 -15.36 -12.34
N HIS A 19 -1.02 -14.03 -12.17
CA HIS A 19 0.25 -13.36 -11.90
C HIS A 19 0.90 -13.82 -10.59
N LEU A 20 0.12 -13.97 -9.52
CA LEU A 20 0.64 -14.42 -8.23
C LEU A 20 1.18 -15.86 -8.30
N LYS A 21 0.52 -16.75 -9.06
CA LYS A 21 1.03 -18.10 -9.31
C LYS A 21 2.37 -18.08 -10.04
N ALA A 22 2.51 -17.19 -11.04
CA ALA A 22 3.78 -17.02 -11.74
C ALA A 22 4.89 -16.52 -10.80
N VAL A 23 4.59 -15.55 -9.93
CA VAL A 23 5.53 -15.07 -8.90
C VAL A 23 5.95 -16.21 -7.96
N SER A 24 5.02 -17.06 -7.53
CA SER A 24 5.35 -18.24 -6.70
C SER A 24 6.34 -19.17 -7.40
N ALA A 25 6.10 -19.49 -8.68
CA ALA A 25 7.03 -20.31 -9.45
C ALA A 25 8.41 -19.66 -9.58
N MET A 26 8.49 -18.33 -9.74
CA MET A 26 9.78 -17.63 -9.77
C MET A 26 10.57 -17.77 -8.46
N VAL A 27 9.89 -17.87 -7.32
CA VAL A 27 10.52 -18.11 -6.01
C VAL A 27 11.02 -19.56 -5.93
N ASP A 28 10.18 -20.52 -6.32
CA ASP A 28 10.53 -21.95 -6.33
C ASP A 28 11.72 -22.23 -7.27
N ASP A 29 11.82 -21.50 -8.37
CA ASP A 29 12.93 -21.55 -9.34
C ASP A 29 14.16 -20.72 -8.92
N GLU A 30 14.18 -20.16 -7.70
CA GLU A 30 15.27 -19.34 -7.16
C GLU A 30 15.71 -18.18 -8.08
N ARG A 31 14.73 -17.54 -8.76
CA ARG A 31 15.03 -16.44 -9.68
C ARG A 31 15.55 -15.19 -8.97
N TYR A 32 16.20 -14.32 -9.74
CA TYR A 32 16.78 -13.08 -9.23
C TYR A 32 15.76 -12.23 -8.46
N CYS A 33 16.08 -11.94 -7.20
CA CYS A 33 15.17 -11.30 -6.25
C CYS A 33 14.57 -9.99 -6.77
N VAL A 34 15.33 -9.18 -7.50
CA VAL A 34 14.85 -7.90 -8.04
C VAL A 34 13.74 -8.11 -9.07
N ASP A 35 13.80 -9.17 -9.86
CA ASP A 35 12.75 -9.47 -10.83
C ASP A 35 11.49 -10.01 -10.16
N ILE A 36 11.64 -10.83 -9.11
CA ILE A 36 10.52 -11.26 -8.27
C ILE A 36 9.82 -10.04 -7.64
N MET A 37 10.58 -9.09 -7.09
CA MET A 37 10.04 -7.86 -6.51
C MET A 37 9.27 -7.02 -7.54
N LYS A 38 9.78 -6.89 -8.77
CA LYS A 38 9.06 -6.19 -9.85
C LYS A 38 7.74 -6.87 -10.21
N GLN A 39 7.73 -8.20 -10.33
CA GLN A 39 6.50 -8.94 -10.63
C GLN A 39 5.49 -8.86 -9.48
N LEU A 40 5.97 -8.90 -8.23
CA LEU A 40 5.12 -8.70 -7.07
C LEU A 40 4.48 -7.30 -7.05
N ALA A 41 5.21 -6.25 -7.44
CA ALA A 41 4.65 -4.91 -7.59
C ALA A 41 3.56 -4.86 -8.68
N ALA A 42 3.70 -5.59 -9.77
CA ALA A 42 2.66 -5.71 -10.80
C ALA A 42 1.39 -6.43 -10.28
N VAL A 43 1.55 -7.43 -9.41
CA VAL A 43 0.42 -8.06 -8.71
C VAL A 43 -0.30 -7.05 -7.81
N GLN A 44 0.45 -6.27 -7.02
CA GLN A 44 -0.11 -5.23 -6.16
C GLN A 44 -0.95 -4.21 -6.96
N ALA A 45 -0.41 -3.68 -8.06
CA ALA A 45 -1.15 -2.77 -8.95
C ALA A 45 -2.42 -3.40 -9.52
N SER A 46 -2.40 -4.71 -9.81
CA SER A 46 -3.59 -5.43 -10.28
C SER A 46 -4.67 -5.50 -9.19
N LEU A 47 -4.28 -5.72 -7.93
CA LEU A 47 -5.19 -5.75 -6.78
C LEU A 47 -5.77 -4.36 -6.47
N GLU A 48 -4.98 -3.30 -6.61
CA GLU A 48 -5.46 -1.91 -6.50
C GLU A 48 -6.56 -1.62 -7.52
N GLY A 49 -6.42 -2.12 -8.75
CA GLY A 49 -7.47 -2.03 -9.77
C GLY A 49 -8.77 -2.73 -9.35
N VAL A 50 -8.70 -3.90 -8.71
CA VAL A 50 -9.88 -4.58 -8.15
C VAL A 50 -10.53 -3.74 -7.05
N GLN A 51 -9.72 -3.18 -6.15
CA GLN A 51 -10.20 -2.36 -5.05
C GLN A 51 -10.99 -1.13 -5.55
N GLN A 52 -10.51 -0.46 -6.61
CA GLN A 52 -11.21 0.67 -7.22
C GLN A 52 -12.60 0.28 -7.77
N VAL A 53 -12.70 -0.88 -8.41
CA VAL A 53 -13.98 -1.40 -8.95
C VAL A 53 -14.97 -1.67 -7.81
N LEU A 54 -14.51 -2.32 -6.74
CA LEU A 54 -15.33 -2.62 -5.57
C LEU A 54 -15.79 -1.35 -4.85
N LEU A 55 -14.88 -0.38 -4.68
CA LEU A 55 -15.19 0.91 -4.09
C LEU A 55 -16.25 1.65 -4.90
N LYS A 56 -16.09 1.74 -6.22
CA LYS A 56 -17.06 2.39 -7.11
C LYS A 56 -18.43 1.72 -7.00
N ASN A 57 -18.49 0.39 -6.98
CA ASN A 57 -19.75 -0.32 -6.75
C ASN A 57 -20.38 0.04 -5.39
N HIS A 58 -19.59 0.06 -4.31
CA HIS A 58 -20.11 0.31 -2.97
C HIS A 58 -20.67 1.73 -2.83
N LEU A 59 -20.00 2.72 -3.42
CA LEU A 59 -20.49 4.10 -3.51
C LEU A 59 -21.81 4.18 -4.29
N SER A 60 -21.91 3.52 -5.45
CA SER A 60 -23.11 3.51 -6.30
C SER A 60 -24.28 2.67 -5.77
N THR A 61 -24.11 1.93 -4.68
CA THR A 61 -25.17 1.07 -4.12
C THR A 61 -25.37 1.36 -2.64
N CYS A 62 -24.61 0.68 -1.77
CA CYS A 62 -24.78 0.74 -0.31
C CYS A 62 -24.76 2.17 0.24
N VAL A 63 -23.82 3.01 -0.19
CA VAL A 63 -23.71 4.39 0.29
C VAL A 63 -24.86 5.25 -0.23
N THR A 64 -25.20 5.12 -1.52
CA THR A 64 -26.32 5.86 -2.11
C THR A 64 -27.64 5.52 -1.41
N ASP A 65 -27.90 4.23 -1.20
CA ASP A 65 -29.11 3.75 -0.50
C ASP A 65 -29.15 4.25 0.96
N ALA A 66 -28.02 4.22 1.67
CA ALA A 66 -27.95 4.70 3.05
C ALA A 66 -28.14 6.21 3.17
N ILE A 67 -27.63 7.01 2.22
CA ILE A 67 -27.89 8.46 2.19
C ILE A 67 -29.39 8.72 2.03
N LEU A 68 -30.06 8.00 1.11
CA LEU A 68 -31.51 8.12 0.90
C LEU A 68 -32.32 7.67 2.12
N ALA A 69 -31.83 6.70 2.88
CA ALA A 69 -32.45 6.20 4.11
C ALA A 69 -32.12 7.03 5.37
N GLY A 70 -31.31 8.10 5.25
CA GLY A 70 -30.90 8.93 6.38
C GLY A 70 -29.82 8.33 7.29
N SER A 71 -29.18 7.23 6.88
CA SER A 71 -28.12 6.52 7.62
C SER A 71 -26.73 6.63 6.95
N GLY A 72 -26.53 7.62 6.07
CA GLY A 72 -25.32 7.77 5.28
C GLY A 72 -24.04 7.96 6.11
N GLU A 73 -24.09 8.74 7.18
CA GLU A 73 -22.91 9.10 7.98
C GLU A 73 -22.22 7.88 8.63
N SER A 74 -23.04 6.95 9.15
CA SER A 74 -22.54 5.71 9.75
C SER A 74 -21.80 4.86 8.70
N LEU A 75 -22.35 4.76 7.49
CA LEU A 75 -21.83 3.91 6.42
C LEU A 75 -20.59 4.54 5.77
N ILE A 76 -20.56 5.87 5.65
CA ILE A 76 -19.36 6.61 5.23
C ILE A 76 -18.23 6.41 6.24
N THR A 77 -18.52 6.47 7.54
CA THR A 77 -17.50 6.24 8.59
C THR A 77 -16.88 4.85 8.49
N GLU A 78 -17.70 3.82 8.27
CA GLU A 78 -17.24 2.45 8.04
C GLU A 78 -16.35 2.36 6.79
N LEU A 79 -16.80 2.97 5.67
CA LEU A 79 -16.04 2.98 4.43
C LEU A 79 -14.68 3.68 4.59
N VAL A 80 -14.64 4.84 5.23
CA VAL A 80 -13.40 5.59 5.50
C VAL A 80 -12.44 4.75 6.35
N SER A 81 -12.95 3.98 7.32
CA SER A 81 -12.13 3.04 8.09
C SER A 81 -11.50 1.97 7.20
N ALA A 82 -12.27 1.36 6.31
CA ALA A 82 -11.77 0.35 5.37
C ALA A 82 -10.74 0.92 4.38
N LEU A 83 -10.88 2.18 3.98
CA LEU A 83 -9.94 2.84 3.05
C LEU A 83 -8.57 3.14 3.67
N ARG A 84 -8.41 3.11 5.00
CA ARG A 84 -7.09 3.24 5.66
C ARG A 84 -6.11 2.14 5.27
N TYR A 85 -6.60 1.00 4.81
CA TYR A 85 -5.79 -0.11 4.33
C TYR A 85 -5.37 0.03 2.86
N SER A 86 -5.91 1.03 2.15
CA SER A 86 -5.50 1.35 0.78
C SER A 86 -4.19 2.16 0.81
N LYS A 87 -3.19 1.75 0.03
CA LYS A 87 -1.99 2.56 -0.18
C LYS A 87 -2.40 3.79 -1.00
N GLY A 88 -2.23 5.00 -0.45
CA GLY A 88 -2.48 6.27 -1.16
C GLY A 88 -3.37 7.28 -0.43
N ILE A 89 -4.09 6.88 0.62
CA ILE A 89 -4.68 7.84 1.57
C ILE A 89 -3.70 7.97 2.73
N PRO A 90 -3.01 9.12 2.91
CA PRO A 90 -2.16 9.30 4.08
C PRO A 90 -3.00 9.08 5.33
N SER A 91 -2.44 8.35 6.30
CA SER A 91 -3.04 8.19 7.62
C SER A 91 -3.47 9.55 8.12
N MET A 92 -4.79 9.79 8.16
CA MET A 92 -5.37 10.92 8.87
C MET A 92 -5.23 10.60 10.35
N GLU A 93 -4.02 10.78 10.88
CA GLU A 93 -3.77 10.79 12.31
C GLU A 93 -4.62 11.90 12.91
N PRO A 94 -5.43 11.64 13.96
CA PRO A 94 -6.16 12.70 14.62
C PRO A 94 -5.16 13.70 15.20
N ALA A 95 -5.36 14.99 14.94
CA ALA A 95 -4.51 16.06 15.45
C ALA A 95 -4.47 16.02 16.99
N GLY A 96 -3.41 15.43 17.57
CA GLY A 96 -3.22 15.46 19.03
C GLY A 96 -2.32 14.40 19.64
N ARG A 97 -0.99 14.56 19.51
CA ARG A 97 -0.03 14.67 20.64
C ARG A 97 1.40 14.66 20.11
N ALA A 98 2.11 15.77 20.33
CA ALA A 98 3.56 15.80 20.24
C ALA A 98 4.15 14.83 21.27
N GLY A 99 4.85 13.80 20.79
CA GLY A 99 5.60 12.84 21.60
C GLY A 99 7.02 12.74 21.08
N THR A 100 7.95 13.38 21.79
CA THR A 100 9.40 13.19 21.65
C THR A 100 9.75 11.71 21.76
N THR A 101 10.45 11.16 20.77
CA THR A 101 11.21 9.91 20.95
C THR A 101 12.70 10.19 20.80
N PRO A 102 13.53 9.90 21.82
CA PRO A 102 14.98 10.03 21.74
C PRO A 102 15.54 8.86 20.91
N HIS A 103 16.44 9.17 19.97
CA HIS A 103 17.16 8.17 19.20
C HIS A 103 18.32 7.60 20.03
N PRO A 104 18.33 6.30 20.39
CA PRO A 104 19.38 5.73 21.19
C PRO A 104 20.51 5.22 20.28
N HIS A 105 21.71 5.74 20.51
CA HIS A 105 22.99 5.06 20.31
C HIS A 105 23.30 4.47 18.91
N CYS A 106 24.13 5.19 18.17
CA CYS A 106 25.27 4.55 17.51
C CYS A 106 26.52 5.37 17.85
N GLY A 107 27.28 4.87 18.83
CA GLY A 107 28.56 5.44 19.21
C GLY A 107 29.67 4.69 18.50
N SER A 108 30.56 5.43 17.84
CA SER A 108 31.96 5.08 17.63
C SER A 108 32.66 6.40 17.35
N GLY A 109 33.32 6.94 18.38
CA GLY A 109 34.16 8.11 18.24
C GLY A 109 35.43 7.74 17.48
N GLU A 110 35.74 8.49 16.44
CA GLU A 110 37.10 8.74 16.00
C GLU A 110 37.26 10.25 15.87
N THR A 111 37.89 10.84 16.88
CA THR A 111 38.56 12.13 16.76
C THR A 111 39.77 11.92 15.85
N VAL A 112 39.80 12.56 14.69
CA VAL A 112 41.01 12.62 13.85
C VAL A 112 41.85 13.81 14.31
N PRO A 113 43.07 13.62 14.85
CA PRO A 113 43.99 14.71 15.09
C PRO A 113 44.99 14.86 13.93
N GLY A 114 45.39 16.11 13.65
CA GLY A 114 46.76 16.40 13.20
C GLY A 114 46.94 16.79 11.73
N THR A 115 47.11 18.10 11.51
CA THR A 115 47.92 18.71 10.44
C THR A 115 49.39 18.35 10.63
N VAL A 116 50.15 17.97 9.57
CA VAL A 116 51.37 18.65 9.05
C VAL A 116 52.07 17.87 7.91
N GLU A 117 52.39 18.63 6.85
CA GLU A 117 53.59 18.67 5.97
C GLU A 117 54.19 17.44 5.25
N GLY A 118 54.60 17.67 3.99
CA GLY A 118 55.68 16.93 3.32
C GLY A 118 55.53 16.78 1.81
N GLY A 119 56.37 17.46 1.02
CA GLY A 119 56.30 17.54 -0.44
C GLY A 119 57.07 16.49 -1.26
N THR A 120 57.29 16.89 -2.52
CA THR A 120 58.13 16.36 -3.62
C THR A 120 57.57 15.21 -4.47
N ALA A 121 57.26 15.53 -5.73
CA ALA A 121 58.07 15.14 -6.89
C ALA A 121 57.95 16.24 -7.96
#